data_AF-A0A6P6LHL2-F1
#
_entry.id   AF-A0A6P6LHL2-F1
#
_cell.length_a   1.000
_cell.length_b   1.000
_cell.length_c   1.000
_cell.angle_alpha   90.00
_cell.angle_beta   90.00
_cell.angle_gamma   90.00
#
_symmetry.space_group_name_H-M   'P 1'
#
loop_
_entity.id
_entity.type
_entity.pdbx_description
1 polymer ?
#
loop_
_entity_poly.entity_id
_entity_poly.type
_entity_poly.pdbx_seq_one_letter_code
_entity_poly.pdbx_strand_id
1 'polypeptide(L)'
;MEITRSWGQVSIAGFELGDRGRHWRRQGRQKKSCKEIRHAAANVLRECWLLHRTTHTKDNSGEHRHHQRCLLEAIRVFRHLRLKQRKLRDFASEMVDLSKMQMIMCDLSANWNSSYLELEQRIISMEQKLDELGRSFQNTSELLTQTLHHRRLDHR
;
A
#
# COMPACT_ATOMS: atom_id res chain seq x y z
N MET A 1 30.19 -1.09 11.94
CA MET A 1 29.03 -1.72 11.27
C MET A 1 28.02 -0.63 10.93
N GLU A 2 28.21 0.04 9.80
CA GLU A 2 27.37 1.17 9.35
C GLU A 2 26.88 0.88 7.93
N ILE A 3 25.85 0.03 7.75
CA ILE A 3 25.30 -0.22 6.40
C ILE A 3 23.75 -0.18 6.33
N THR A 4 23.01 0.13 7.40
CA THR A 4 21.52 0.06 7.33
C THR A 4 20.77 1.39 7.31
N ARG A 5 21.43 2.55 7.45
CA ARG A 5 20.71 3.84 7.60
C ARG A 5 20.53 4.69 6.33
N SER A 6 21.15 4.33 5.19
CA SER A 6 21.11 5.18 3.99
C SER A 6 20.08 4.80 2.92
N TRP A 7 19.37 3.67 3.04
CA TRP A 7 18.48 3.20 1.97
C TRP A 7 17.01 3.65 2.11
N GLY A 8 16.61 4.17 3.28
CA GLY A 8 15.23 4.60 3.55
C GLY A 8 14.87 5.99 3.02
N GLN A 9 15.75 6.97 3.18
CA GLN A 9 15.44 8.37 2.81
C GLN A 9 15.67 8.71 1.33
N VAL A 10 16.62 8.05 0.66
CA VAL A 10 16.88 8.28 -0.78
C VAL A 10 15.77 7.70 -1.66
N SER A 11 15.10 6.63 -1.21
CA SER A 11 13.97 6.03 -1.93
C SER A 11 12.71 6.88 -1.89
N ILE A 12 12.41 7.55 -0.78
CA ILE A 12 11.14 8.29 -0.62
C ILE A 12 11.11 9.54 -1.52
N ALA A 13 12.19 10.33 -1.55
CA ALA A 13 12.26 11.53 -2.38
C ALA A 13 12.28 11.21 -3.90
N GLY A 14 12.97 10.14 -4.30
CA GLY A 14 12.97 9.65 -5.69
C GLY A 14 11.62 9.04 -6.11
N PHE A 15 10.92 8.39 -5.17
CA PHE A 15 9.59 7.83 -5.39
C PHE A 15 8.52 8.92 -5.56
N GLU A 16 8.54 9.98 -4.74
CA GLU A 16 7.57 11.09 -4.78
C GLU A 16 7.71 12.01 -6.00
N LEU A 17 8.94 12.30 -6.45
CA LEU A 17 9.17 13.08 -7.67
C LEU A 17 8.74 12.30 -8.93
N GLY A 18 8.97 10.99 -8.95
CA GLY A 18 8.44 10.10 -9.99
C GLY A 18 6.91 9.97 -9.95
N ASP A 19 6.30 10.11 -8.78
CA ASP A 19 4.86 9.89 -8.60
C ASP A 19 4.02 11.06 -9.09
N ARG A 20 4.49 12.29 -8.96
CA ARG A 20 3.84 13.46 -9.59
C ARG A 20 3.78 13.32 -11.11
N GLY A 21 4.88 12.94 -11.77
CA GLY A 21 4.91 12.71 -13.21
C GLY A 21 3.98 11.56 -13.66
N ARG A 22 3.90 10.48 -12.89
CA ARG A 22 2.96 9.37 -13.14
C ARG A 22 1.50 9.78 -12.90
N HIS A 23 1.24 10.58 -11.87
CA HIS A 23 -0.07 11.13 -11.56
C HIS A 23 -0.58 12.00 -12.71
N TRP A 24 0.22 12.95 -13.21
CA TRP A 24 -0.15 13.78 -14.36
C TRP A 24 -0.39 12.95 -15.62
N ARG A 25 0.43 11.93 -15.90
CA ARG A 25 0.20 11.00 -17.01
C ARG A 25 -1.08 10.16 -16.84
N ARG A 26 -1.42 9.75 -15.62
CA ARG A 26 -2.68 9.03 -15.32
C ARG A 26 -3.88 9.97 -15.48
N GLN A 27 -3.80 11.19 -14.97
CA GLN A 27 -4.84 12.20 -15.10
C GLN A 27 -5.06 12.59 -16.58
N GLY A 28 -3.99 12.74 -17.35
CA GLY A 28 -4.06 12.98 -18.79
C GLY A 28 -4.74 11.82 -19.55
N ARG A 29 -4.42 10.58 -19.21
CA ARG A 29 -5.08 9.38 -19.78
C ARG A 29 -6.55 9.28 -19.40
N GLN A 30 -6.90 9.58 -18.14
CA GLN A 30 -8.29 9.62 -17.67
C GLN A 30 -9.10 10.69 -18.40
N LYS A 31 -8.54 11.89 -18.57
CA LYS A 31 -9.16 12.99 -19.32
C LYS A 31 -9.42 12.59 -20.78
N LYS A 32 -8.47 11.92 -21.45
CA LYS A 32 -8.65 11.42 -22.83
C LYS A 32 -9.75 10.35 -22.90
N SER A 33 -9.71 9.34 -22.04
CA SER A 33 -10.73 8.27 -22.02
C SER A 33 -12.14 8.79 -21.73
N CYS A 34 -12.28 9.78 -20.84
CA CYS A 34 -13.57 10.44 -20.58
C CYS A 34 -14.09 11.22 -21.80
N LYS A 35 -13.21 11.84 -22.59
CA LYS A 35 -13.59 12.50 -23.85
C LYS A 35 -14.08 11.48 -24.88
N GLU A 36 -13.38 10.36 -25.05
CA GLU A 36 -13.76 9.29 -25.99
C GLU A 36 -15.13 8.68 -25.64
N ILE A 37 -15.39 8.42 -24.36
CA ILE A 37 -16.67 7.88 -23.90
C ILE A 37 -17.81 8.87 -24.13
N ARG A 38 -17.60 10.16 -23.85
CA ARG A 38 -18.61 11.20 -24.14
C ARG A 38 -18.89 11.31 -25.64
N HIS A 39 -17.84 11.23 -26.47
CA HIS A 39 -18.01 11.24 -27.93
C HIS A 39 -18.77 10.00 -28.43
N ALA A 40 -18.43 8.81 -27.95
CA ALA A 40 -19.16 7.58 -28.29
C ALA A 40 -20.62 7.63 -27.83
N ALA A 41 -20.90 8.19 -26.65
CA ALA A 41 -22.27 8.39 -26.16
C ALA A 41 -23.05 9.37 -27.06
N ALA A 42 -22.43 10.46 -27.50
CA ALA A 42 -23.04 11.40 -28.43
C ALA A 42 -23.38 10.72 -29.77
N ASN A 43 -22.50 9.84 -30.27
CA ASN A 43 -22.76 9.08 -31.50
C ASN A 43 -23.94 8.10 -31.33
N VAL A 44 -24.07 7.44 -30.17
CA VAL A 44 -25.25 6.60 -29.87
C VAL A 44 -26.54 7.43 -29.91
N LEU A 45 -26.55 8.61 -29.28
CA LEU A 45 -27.72 9.50 -29.28
C LEU A 45 -28.07 9.99 -30.69
N ARG A 46 -27.05 10.36 -31.48
CA ARG A 46 -27.21 10.77 -32.87
C ARG A 46 -27.86 9.67 -33.72
N GLU A 47 -27.34 8.44 -33.66
CA GLU A 47 -27.88 7.33 -34.44
C GLU A 47 -29.27 6.90 -33.95
N CYS A 48 -29.56 6.95 -32.64
CA CYS A 48 -30.92 6.74 -32.11
C CYS A 48 -31.92 7.75 -32.69
N TRP A 49 -31.55 9.04 -32.73
CA TRP A 49 -32.41 10.09 -33.28
C TRP A 49 -32.65 9.91 -34.78
N LEU A 50 -31.59 9.62 -35.56
CA LEU A 50 -31.70 9.37 -37.00
C LEU A 50 -32.52 8.11 -37.31
N LEU A 51 -32.37 7.06 -36.50
CA LEU A 51 -33.18 5.85 -36.60
C LEU A 51 -34.66 6.16 -36.34
N HIS A 52 -34.98 6.90 -35.28
CA HIS A 52 -36.35 7.32 -34.98
C HIS A 52 -36.96 8.18 -36.11
N ARG A 53 -36.18 9.11 -36.66
CA ARG A 53 -36.61 9.94 -37.79
C ARG A 53 -36.95 9.10 -39.01
N THR A 54 -36.11 8.13 -39.36
CA THR A 54 -36.33 7.24 -40.52
C THR A 54 -37.47 6.25 -40.31
N THR A 55 -37.81 5.87 -39.07
CA THR A 55 -39.03 5.08 -38.80
C THR A 55 -40.32 5.85 -39.07
N HIS A 56 -40.31 7.17 -38.91
CA HIS A 56 -41.47 8.02 -39.14
C HIS A 56 -41.72 8.32 -40.63
N THR A 57 -40.69 8.27 -41.46
CA THR A 57 -40.77 8.50 -42.92
C THR A 57 -40.80 7.14 -43.65
N LYS A 58 -41.99 6.69 -44.07
CA LYS A 58 -42.26 5.32 -44.59
C LYS A 58 -41.50 4.89 -45.86
N ASP A 59 -40.71 5.75 -46.50
CA ASP A 59 -40.17 5.51 -47.85
C ASP A 59 -38.68 5.05 -47.88
N ASN A 60 -37.91 5.25 -46.80
CA ASN A 60 -36.44 5.06 -46.81
C ASN A 60 -35.95 3.82 -46.05
N SER A 61 -36.38 2.61 -46.46
CA SER A 61 -35.93 1.32 -45.87
C SER A 61 -34.39 1.13 -45.88
N GLY A 62 -33.70 1.66 -46.90
CA GLY A 62 -32.23 1.62 -47.00
C GLY A 62 -31.53 2.43 -45.92
N GLU A 63 -31.98 3.66 -45.66
CA GLU A 63 -31.43 4.55 -44.62
C GLU A 63 -31.73 4.01 -43.23
N HIS A 64 -32.91 3.42 -43.03
CA HIS A 64 -33.28 2.79 -41.76
C HIS A 64 -32.28 1.67 -41.38
N ARG A 65 -31.96 0.76 -42.31
CA ARG A 65 -30.95 -0.30 -42.09
C ARG A 65 -29.53 0.25 -41.91
N HIS A 66 -29.22 1.38 -42.53
CA HIS A 66 -27.92 2.04 -42.33
C HIS A 66 -27.80 2.57 -40.90
N HIS A 67 -28.74 3.39 -40.45
CA HIS A 67 -28.73 3.94 -39.09
C HIS A 67 -28.84 2.86 -38.01
N GLN A 68 -29.56 1.77 -38.27
CA GLN A 68 -29.60 0.64 -37.35
C GLN A 68 -28.21 -0.01 -37.18
N ARG A 69 -27.48 -0.23 -38.29
CA ARG A 69 -26.11 -0.76 -38.23
C ARG A 69 -25.17 0.20 -37.52
N CYS A 70 -25.24 1.48 -37.84
CA CYS A 70 -24.43 2.53 -37.20
C CYS A 70 -24.74 2.63 -35.70
N LEU A 71 -26.01 2.51 -35.29
CA LEU A 71 -26.42 2.51 -33.88
C LEU A 71 -25.84 1.30 -33.14
N LEU A 72 -25.95 0.10 -33.70
CA LEU A 72 -25.40 -1.11 -33.08
C LEU A 72 -23.88 -1.00 -32.91
N GLU A 73 -23.19 -0.44 -33.90
CA GLU A 73 -21.75 -0.22 -33.82
C GLU A 73 -21.38 0.85 -32.78
N ALA A 74 -22.11 1.97 -32.75
CA ALA A 74 -21.92 3.00 -31.73
C ALA A 74 -22.14 2.45 -30.30
N ILE A 75 -23.14 1.59 -30.10
CA ILE A 75 -23.39 0.91 -28.81
C ILE A 75 -22.22 -0.02 -28.45
N ARG A 76 -21.71 -0.80 -29.41
CA ARG A 76 -20.56 -1.69 -29.19
C ARG A 76 -19.32 -0.90 -28.76
N VAL A 77 -18.98 0.15 -29.51
CA VAL A 77 -17.84 1.03 -29.21
C VAL A 77 -18.00 1.68 -27.83
N PHE A 78 -19.18 2.23 -27.52
CA PHE A 78 -19.45 2.82 -26.21
C PHE A 78 -19.27 1.81 -25.06
N ARG A 79 -19.81 0.60 -25.20
CA ARG A 79 -19.66 -0.47 -24.20
C ARG A 79 -18.20 -0.87 -24.03
N HIS A 80 -17.45 -1.02 -25.12
CA HIS A 80 -16.03 -1.35 -25.09
C HIS A 80 -15.21 -0.28 -24.34
N LEU A 81 -15.39 0.99 -24.69
CA LEU A 81 -14.69 2.11 -24.05
C LEU A 81 -15.03 2.22 -22.56
N ARG A 82 -16.31 2.05 -22.20
CA ARG A 82 -16.76 2.09 -20.80
C ARG A 82 -16.17 0.94 -19.97
N LEU A 83 -16.11 -0.27 -20.51
CA LEU A 83 -15.47 -1.41 -19.85
C LEU A 83 -13.96 -1.20 -19.68
N LYS A 84 -13.28 -0.70 -20.71
CA LYS A 84 -11.85 -0.38 -20.66
C LYS A 84 -11.54 0.67 -19.58
N GLN A 85 -12.35 1.73 -19.48
CA GLN A 85 -12.21 2.74 -18.44
C GLN A 85 -12.42 2.14 -17.04
N ARG A 86 -13.45 1.30 -16.87
CA ARG A 86 -13.71 0.62 -15.59
C ARG A 86 -12.52 -0.22 -15.14
N LYS A 87 -11.98 -1.09 -16.01
CA LYS A 87 -10.80 -1.91 -15.71
C LYS A 87 -9.59 -1.07 -15.28
N LEU A 88 -9.31 0.03 -15.99
CA LEU A 88 -8.20 0.92 -15.65
C LEU A 88 -8.39 1.61 -14.29
N ARG A 89 -9.64 1.98 -13.96
CA ARG A 89 -9.96 2.58 -12.67
C ARG A 89 -9.82 1.56 -11.55
N ASP A 90 -10.33 0.35 -11.74
CA ASP A 90 -10.29 -0.70 -10.71
C ASP A 90 -8.83 -1.12 -10.45
N PHE A 91 -8.00 -1.24 -11.49
CA PHE A 91 -6.54 -1.45 -11.36
C PHE A 91 -5.83 -0.29 -10.63
N ALA A 92 -6.26 0.96 -10.87
CA ALA A 92 -5.72 2.10 -10.15
C ALA A 92 -6.10 2.09 -8.66
N SER A 93 -7.30 1.62 -8.32
CA SER A 93 -7.73 1.42 -6.93
C SER A 93 -6.88 0.36 -6.25
N GLU A 94 -6.68 -0.79 -6.91
CA GLU A 94 -5.90 -1.91 -6.38
C GLU A 94 -4.45 -1.51 -6.07
N MET A 95 -3.79 -0.74 -6.95
CA MET A 95 -2.45 -0.21 -6.67
C MET A 95 -2.40 0.67 -5.42
N VAL A 96 -3.43 1.49 -5.20
CA VAL A 96 -3.49 2.36 -4.00
C VAL A 96 -3.67 1.52 -2.75
N ASP A 97 -4.52 0.49 -2.81
CA ASP A 97 -4.77 -0.38 -1.66
C ASP A 97 -3.53 -1.24 -1.32
N LEU A 98 -2.79 -1.70 -2.33
CA LEU A 98 -1.50 -2.37 -2.12
C LEU A 98 -0.49 -1.44 -1.42
N SER A 99 -0.38 -0.17 -1.84
CA SER A 99 0.50 0.80 -1.18
C SER A 99 0.09 1.08 0.27
N LYS A 100 -1.21 1.15 0.57
CA LYS A 100 -1.69 1.28 1.97
C LYS A 100 -1.31 0.05 2.80
N MET A 101 -1.46 -1.15 2.23
CA MET A 101 -1.08 -2.39 2.91
C MET A 101 0.42 -2.44 3.20
N GLN A 102 1.25 -2.00 2.25
CA GLN A 102 2.70 -1.88 2.45
C GLN A 102 3.04 -0.88 3.57
N MET A 103 2.37 0.27 3.62
CA MET A 103 2.57 1.25 4.69
C MET A 103 2.25 0.66 6.08
N ILE A 104 1.07 0.02 6.22
CA ILE A 104 0.66 -0.65 7.47
C ILE A 104 1.67 -1.73 7.86
N MET A 105 2.16 -2.51 6.89
CA MET A 105 3.15 -3.57 7.13
C MET A 105 4.48 -3.00 7.61
N CYS A 106 4.96 -1.91 7.02
CA CYS A 106 6.16 -1.22 7.47
C CYS A 106 6.01 -0.69 8.90
N ASP A 107 4.88 -0.06 9.22
CA ASP A 107 4.62 0.47 10.57
C ASP A 107 4.57 -0.66 11.60
N LEU A 108 3.89 -1.76 11.29
CA LEU A 108 3.82 -2.93 12.16
C LEU A 108 5.21 -3.55 12.37
N SER A 109 6.02 -3.67 11.31
CA SER A 109 7.37 -4.21 11.39
C SER A 109 8.28 -3.33 12.26
N ALA A 110 8.17 -2.01 12.12
CA ALA A 110 8.91 -1.05 12.95
C ALA A 110 8.51 -1.15 14.43
N ASN A 111 7.20 -1.22 14.71
CA ASN A 111 6.70 -1.38 16.07
C ASN A 111 7.17 -2.70 16.70
N TRP A 112 7.09 -3.81 15.94
CA TRP A 112 7.56 -5.11 16.38
C TRP A 112 9.06 -5.11 16.68
N ASN A 113 9.87 -4.48 15.84
CA ASN A 113 11.31 -4.31 16.08
C ASN A 113 11.58 -3.50 17.37
N SER A 114 10.81 -2.43 17.60
CA SER A 114 10.94 -1.62 18.81
C SER A 114 10.64 -2.44 20.06
N SER A 115 9.54 -3.20 20.07
CA SER A 115 9.20 -4.09 21.19
C SER A 115 10.23 -5.20 21.37
N TYR A 116 10.80 -5.73 20.29
CA TYR A 116 11.88 -6.71 20.35
C TYR A 116 13.12 -6.15 21.04
N LEU A 117 13.56 -4.95 20.66
CA LEU A 117 14.72 -4.29 21.27
C LEU A 117 14.49 -3.96 22.75
N GLU A 118 13.29 -3.52 23.11
CA GLU A 118 12.93 -3.27 24.51
C GLU A 118 12.99 -4.57 25.35
N LEU A 119 12.50 -5.68 24.79
CA LEU A 119 12.59 -6.99 25.43
C LEU A 119 14.05 -7.45 25.59
N GLU A 120 14.89 -7.31 24.56
CA GLU A 120 16.33 -7.61 24.67
C GLU A 120 17.01 -6.79 25.77
N GLN A 121 16.75 -5.48 25.83
CA GLN A 121 17.31 -4.62 26.88
C GLN A 121 16.89 -5.06 28.28
N ARG A 122 15.63 -5.49 28.42
CA ARG A 122 15.09 -5.96 29.69
C ARG A 122 15.71 -7.31 30.10
N ILE A 123 16.00 -8.20 29.15
CA ILE A 123 16.74 -9.44 29.40
C ILE A 123 18.16 -9.12 29.90
N ILE A 124 18.90 -8.26 29.19
CA ILE A 124 20.25 -7.85 29.58
C ILE A 124 20.26 -7.24 30.98
N SER A 125 19.28 -6.38 31.29
CA SER A 125 19.15 -5.79 32.64
C SER A 125 18.88 -6.86 33.71
N MET A 126 18.12 -7.91 33.39
CA MET A 126 17.90 -9.02 34.32
C MET A 126 19.17 -9.85 34.53
N GLU A 127 19.94 -10.13 33.48
CA GLU A 127 21.23 -10.83 33.57
C GLU A 127 22.20 -10.06 34.47
N GLN A 128 22.31 -8.74 34.30
CA GLN A 128 23.14 -7.88 35.16
C GLN A 128 22.72 -7.95 36.64
N LYS A 129 21.42 -7.89 36.93
CA LYS A 129 20.91 -8.01 38.31
C LYS A 129 21.20 -9.38 38.92
N LEU A 130 21.15 -10.44 38.12
CA LEU A 130 21.50 -11.79 38.57
C LEU A 130 23.00 -11.89 38.89
N ASP A 131 23.87 -11.30 38.06
CA ASP A 131 25.30 -11.23 38.32
C ASP A 131 25.62 -10.45 39.60
N GLU A 132 24.98 -9.30 39.82
CA GLU A 132 25.11 -8.51 41.04
C GLU A 132 24.68 -9.30 42.29
N LEU A 133 23.55 -10.01 42.20
CA LEU A 133 23.06 -10.87 43.27
C LEU A 133 24.03 -12.02 43.56
N GLY A 134 24.59 -12.64 42.51
CA GLY A 134 25.62 -13.67 42.63
C GLY A 134 26.86 -13.19 43.38
N ARG A 135 27.37 -12.01 43.02
CA ARG A 135 28.51 -11.37 43.73
C ARG A 135 28.17 -11.05 45.18
N SER A 136 26.97 -10.54 45.44
CA SER A 136 26.52 -10.27 46.81
C SER A 136 26.51 -11.55 47.65
N PHE A 137 26.08 -12.68 47.09
CA PHE A 137 26.05 -13.97 47.79
C PHE A 137 27.46 -14.51 48.06
N GLN A 138 28.37 -14.35 47.10
CA GLN A 138 29.79 -14.72 47.30
C GLN A 138 30.42 -13.87 48.41
N ASN A 139 30.23 -12.55 48.38
CA ASN A 139 30.73 -11.65 49.42
C ASN A 139 30.17 -12.01 50.80
N THR A 140 28.87 -12.31 50.92
CA THR A 140 28.29 -12.71 52.22
C THR A 140 28.83 -14.05 52.69
N SER A 141 29.00 -15.03 51.80
CA SER A 141 29.63 -16.33 52.11
C SER A 141 31.08 -16.15 52.60
N GLU A 142 31.85 -15.27 51.97
CA GLU A 142 33.22 -14.93 52.38
C GLU A 142 33.25 -14.27 53.76
N LEU A 143 32.39 -13.29 54.03
CA LEU A 143 32.30 -12.66 55.35
C LEU A 143 31.88 -13.67 56.44
N LEU A 144 30.95 -14.58 56.13
CA LEU A 144 30.55 -15.65 57.06
C LEU A 144 31.71 -16.60 57.36
N THR A 145 32.46 -17.03 56.34
CA THR A 145 33.62 -17.91 56.53
C THR A 145 34.74 -17.22 57.32
N GLN A 146 35.00 -15.93 57.06
CA GLN A 146 35.92 -15.12 57.87
C GLN A 146 35.47 -15.04 59.34
N THR A 147 34.20 -14.76 59.58
CA THR A 147 33.65 -14.66 60.95
C THR A 147 33.72 -16.01 61.69
N LEU A 148 33.42 -17.11 61.01
CA LEU A 148 33.53 -18.46 61.57
C LEU A 148 34.99 -18.82 61.90
N HIS A 149 35.94 -18.43 61.05
CA HIS A 149 37.37 -18.62 61.33
C HIS A 149 37.84 -17.79 62.52
N HIS A 150 37.42 -16.52 62.61
CA HIS A 150 37.77 -15.65 63.73
C HIS A 150 37.23 -16.21 65.05
N ARG A 151 35.95 -16.61 65.08
CA ARG A 151 35.33 -17.20 66.29
C ARG A 151 35.98 -18.52 66.71
N ARG A 152 36.51 -19.31 65.78
CA ARG A 152 37.26 -20.55 66.08
C ARG A 152 38.62 -20.26 66.72
N LEU A 153 39.25 -19.13 66.40
CA LEU A 153 40.54 -18.74 66.97
C LEU A 153 40.39 -18.12 68.38
N ASP A 154 39.27 -17.45 68.66
CA ASP A 154 38.98 -16.86 69.97
C ASP A 154 38.58 -17.88 71.06
N HIS A 155 38.24 -19.12 70.68
CA HIS A 155 37.85 -20.19 71.59
C HIS A 155 38.98 -21.20 71.90
N ARG A 156 40.23 -20.84 71.64
CA ARG A 156 41.42 -21.67 71.88
C ARG A 156 42.41 -20.95 72.79
#